data_AF-A0A7C0XYJ9-F1
#
_entry.id   AF-A0A7C0XYJ9-F1
#
_cell.length_a   1.000
_cell.length_b   1.000
_cell.length_c   1.000
_cell.angle_alpha   90.00
_cell.angle_beta   90.00
_cell.angle_gamma   90.00
#
_symmetry.space_group_name_H-M   'P 1'
#
loop_
_entity.id
_entity.type
_entity.pdbx_description
1 polymer ?
#
loop_
_entity_poly.entity_id
_entity_poly.type
_entity_poly.pdbx_seq_one_letter_code
_entity_poly.pdbx_strand_id
1 'polypeptide(L)'
;YITVAGRSNALSGMVDAHVVAPVIACPPYSDRFAGADLLSSLRMPSGVAPAVVLEPEGAALLAAKILAVSDAALRERVHAYQNAQAERVLQADRADRDRE
;
A
#
# COMPACT_ATOMS: atom_id res chain seq x y z
N TYR A 1 6.86 1.04 -9.76
CA TYR A 1 5.65 1.66 -10.38
C TYR A 1 4.51 1.61 -9.38
N ILE A 2 3.60 2.59 -9.40
CA ILE A 2 2.31 2.49 -8.68
C ILE A 2 1.21 2.52 -9.74
N THR A 3 0.38 1.48 -9.80
CA THR A 3 -0.69 1.32 -10.78
C THR A 3 -2.06 1.46 -10.12
N VAL A 4 -2.98 2.15 -10.79
CA VAL A 4 -4.35 2.39 -10.32
C VAL A 4 -5.32 1.98 -11.41
N ALA A 5 -6.11 0.93 -11.17
CA ALA A 5 -7.16 0.49 -12.07
C ALA A 5 -8.30 -0.12 -11.25
N GLY A 6 -9.54 0.34 -11.49
CA GLY A 6 -10.75 -0.24 -10.90
C GLY A 6 -11.39 -1.28 -11.82
N ARG A 7 -12.52 -1.87 -11.38
CA ARG A 7 -13.17 -2.97 -12.10
C ARG A 7 -12.15 -4.13 -12.28
N SER A 8 -12.08 -4.75 -13.45
CA SER A 8 -11.07 -5.77 -13.73
C SER A 8 -9.69 -5.14 -13.97
N ASN A 9 -8.81 -5.24 -12.99
CA ASN A 9 -7.47 -4.66 -12.99
C ASN A 9 -6.48 -5.47 -13.85
N ALA A 10 -6.51 -5.24 -15.16
CA ALA A 10 -5.51 -5.79 -16.08
C ALA A 10 -4.18 -4.98 -16.07
N LEU A 11 -4.25 -3.68 -15.75
CA LEU A 11 -3.10 -2.77 -15.81
C LEU A 11 -1.96 -3.22 -14.90
N SER A 12 -2.26 -3.62 -13.68
CA SER A 12 -1.22 -3.90 -12.67
C SER A 12 -0.40 -5.14 -13.05
N GLY A 13 -1.07 -6.22 -13.47
CA GLY A 13 -0.39 -7.41 -13.96
C GLY A 13 0.36 -7.16 -15.27
N MET A 14 -0.21 -6.37 -16.19
CA MET A 14 0.44 -6.00 -17.44
C MET A 14 1.74 -5.23 -17.21
N VAL A 15 1.71 -4.20 -16.34
CA VAL A 15 2.91 -3.41 -16.04
C VAL A 15 3.96 -4.28 -15.37
N ASP A 16 3.58 -5.07 -14.36
CA ASP A 16 4.51 -5.94 -13.62
C ASP A 16 5.19 -6.98 -14.51
N ALA A 17 4.46 -7.57 -15.46
CA ALA A 17 5.04 -8.50 -16.43
C ALA A 17 6.06 -7.86 -17.39
N HIS A 18 6.11 -6.54 -17.52
CA HIS A 18 6.95 -5.81 -18.48
C HIS A 18 8.12 -5.06 -17.85
N VAL A 19 8.27 -5.11 -16.52
CA VAL A 19 9.32 -4.37 -15.81
C VAL A 19 10.05 -5.27 -14.83
N VAL A 20 11.33 -4.97 -14.61
CA VAL A 20 12.13 -5.64 -13.56
C VAL A 20 12.02 -4.95 -12.19
N ALA A 21 11.45 -3.75 -12.17
CA ALA A 21 11.27 -2.95 -10.95
C ALA A 21 9.98 -3.35 -10.23
N PRO A 22 9.90 -3.20 -8.89
CA PRO A 22 8.70 -3.55 -8.15
C PRO A 22 7.49 -2.71 -8.58
N VAL A 23 6.34 -3.37 -8.67
CA VAL A 23 5.03 -2.74 -8.96
C VAL A 23 4.13 -2.83 -7.73
N ILE A 24 3.48 -1.72 -7.41
CA ILE A 24 2.48 -1.62 -6.34
C ILE A 24 1.13 -1.34 -7.00
N ALA A 25 0.16 -2.24 -6.81
CA ALA A 25 -1.22 -2.05 -7.23
C ALA A 25 -2.03 -1.39 -6.11
N CYS A 26 -2.60 -0.22 -6.41
CA CYS A 26 -3.50 0.52 -5.50
C CYS A 26 -4.85 0.72 -6.19
N PRO A 27 -5.70 -0.33 -6.27
CA PRO A 27 -7.00 -0.22 -6.93
C PRO A 27 -7.92 0.76 -6.16
N PRO A 28 -8.74 1.56 -6.86
CA PRO A 28 -9.74 2.40 -6.20
C PRO A 28 -10.81 1.54 -5.53
N TYR A 29 -11.40 2.05 -4.45
CA TYR A 29 -12.47 1.36 -3.73
C TYR A 29 -13.70 1.12 -4.62
N SER A 30 -14.31 -0.07 -4.51
CA SER A 30 -15.60 -0.38 -5.11
C SER A 30 -16.49 -1.16 -4.14
N ASP A 31 -17.74 -0.74 -4.04
CA ASP A 31 -18.80 -1.39 -3.29
C ASP A 31 -19.61 -2.38 -4.15
N ARG A 32 -19.47 -2.30 -5.48
CA ARG A 32 -20.18 -3.18 -6.41
C ARG A 32 -19.72 -4.62 -6.23
N PHE A 33 -20.69 -5.53 -6.27
CA PHE A 33 -20.45 -6.97 -6.07
C PHE A 33 -19.65 -7.26 -4.79
N ALA A 34 -19.88 -6.47 -3.73
CA ALA A 34 -19.18 -6.59 -2.44
C ALA A 34 -17.64 -6.51 -2.57
N GLY A 35 -17.14 -5.67 -3.48
CA GLY A 35 -15.69 -5.48 -3.69
C GLY A 35 -15.02 -6.65 -4.41
N ALA A 36 -15.77 -7.47 -5.15
CA ALA A 36 -15.21 -8.61 -5.89
C ALA A 36 -14.17 -8.21 -6.94
N ASP A 37 -14.13 -6.95 -7.35
CA ASP A 37 -13.13 -6.42 -8.27
C ASP A 37 -11.71 -6.43 -7.68
N LEU A 38 -11.57 -6.42 -6.35
CA LEU A 38 -10.28 -6.59 -5.67
C LEU A 38 -9.59 -7.92 -6.01
N LEU A 39 -10.36 -8.98 -6.27
CA LEU A 39 -9.80 -10.28 -6.66
C LEU A 39 -8.99 -10.19 -7.96
N SER A 40 -9.34 -9.26 -8.85
CA SER A 40 -8.59 -9.03 -10.09
C SER A 40 -7.19 -8.45 -9.85
N SER A 41 -6.96 -7.82 -8.69
CA SER A 41 -5.63 -7.35 -8.27
C SER A 41 -4.84 -8.42 -7.50
N LEU A 42 -5.54 -9.32 -6.78
CA LEU A 42 -4.92 -10.36 -5.94
C LEU A 42 -4.54 -11.63 -6.70
N ARG A 43 -5.36 -12.05 -7.68
CA ARG A 43 -5.25 -13.35 -8.34
C ARG A 43 -4.35 -13.28 -9.58
N MET A 44 -3.05 -13.17 -9.34
CA MET A 44 -2.04 -13.12 -10.40
C MET A 44 -1.57 -14.53 -10.82
N PRO A 45 -1.22 -14.73 -12.10
CA PRO A 45 -0.57 -15.96 -12.56
C PRO A 45 0.89 -16.04 -12.05
N SER A 46 1.48 -17.23 -12.11
CA SER A 46 2.90 -17.41 -11.76
C SER A 46 3.80 -16.54 -12.64
N GLY A 47 4.79 -15.88 -12.02
CA GLY A 47 5.73 -14.99 -12.69
C GLY A 47 5.30 -13.52 -12.75
N VAL A 48 4.10 -13.18 -12.25
CA VAL A 48 3.60 -11.80 -12.12
C VAL A 48 3.27 -11.56 -10.65
N ALA A 49 3.89 -10.57 -10.02
CA ALA A 49 3.90 -10.37 -8.57
C ALA A 49 3.77 -8.88 -8.13
N PRO A 50 2.76 -8.13 -8.58
CA PRO A 50 2.49 -6.80 -8.04
C PRO A 50 2.06 -6.88 -6.56
N ALA A 51 2.57 -5.95 -5.74
CA ALA A 51 2.17 -5.81 -4.34
C ALA A 51 0.85 -5.02 -4.24
N VAL A 52 -0.21 -5.62 -3.68
CA VAL A 52 -1.51 -4.94 -3.54
C VAL A 52 -1.58 -4.17 -2.22
N VAL A 53 -1.90 -2.87 -2.28
CA VAL A 53 -2.16 -2.02 -1.12
C VAL A 53 -3.41 -1.19 -1.38
N LEU A 54 -4.39 -1.22 -0.48
CA LEU A 54 -5.69 -0.56 -0.71
C LEU A 54 -5.62 0.96 -0.52
N GLU A 55 -4.96 1.41 0.55
CA GLU A 55 -4.89 2.82 0.90
C GLU A 55 -3.77 3.53 0.13
N PRO A 56 -4.04 4.68 -0.52
CA PRO A 56 -3.03 5.45 -1.25
C PRO A 56 -1.82 5.83 -0.38
N GLU A 57 -2.07 6.19 0.88
CA GLU A 57 -1.03 6.50 1.87
C GLU A 57 -0.17 5.27 2.19
N GLY A 58 -0.81 4.10 2.28
CA GLY A 58 -0.13 2.82 2.44
C GLY A 58 0.74 2.47 1.23
N ALA A 59 0.24 2.72 0.00
CA ALA A 59 1.00 2.49 -1.23
C ALA A 59 2.23 3.40 -1.31
N ALA A 60 2.08 4.69 -0.94
CA ALA A 60 3.19 5.62 -0.85
C ALA A 60 4.22 5.20 0.22
N LEU A 61 3.75 4.76 1.39
CA LEU A 61 4.62 4.25 2.46
C LEU A 61 5.36 2.98 2.04
N LEU A 62 4.70 2.04 1.35
CA LEU A 62 5.35 0.85 0.82
C LEU A 62 6.44 1.22 -0.19
N ALA A 63 6.16 2.15 -1.11
CA ALA A 63 7.16 2.64 -2.05
C ALA A 63 8.37 3.26 -1.32
N ALA A 64 8.13 4.10 -0.31
CA ALA A 64 9.19 4.67 0.52
C ALA A 64 10.00 3.59 1.25
N LYS A 65 9.34 2.57 1.81
CA LYS A 65 10.00 1.44 2.47
C LYS A 65 10.87 0.61 1.53
N ILE A 66 10.43 0.37 0.29
CA ILE A 66 11.22 -0.32 -0.72
C ILE A 66 12.50 0.47 -1.02
N LEU A 67 12.39 1.78 -1.24
CA LEU A 67 13.55 2.64 -1.51
C LEU A 67 14.49 2.77 -0.29
N ALA A 68 13.92 2.78 0.92
CA ALA A 68 14.65 2.88 2.19
C ALA A 68 15.55 1.66 2.50
N VAL A 69 15.39 0.54 1.79
CA VAL A 69 16.32 -0.60 1.91
C VAL A 69 17.74 -0.16 1.57
N SER A 70 17.90 0.64 0.51
CA SER A 70 19.20 1.15 0.03
C SER A 70 19.51 2.59 0.46
N ASP A 71 18.54 3.34 0.97
CA ASP A 71 18.70 4.74 1.37
C ASP A 71 18.54 4.90 2.89
N ALA A 72 19.66 5.11 3.58
CA ALA A 72 19.69 5.26 5.04
C ALA A 72 18.96 6.53 5.52
N ALA A 73 19.05 7.64 4.79
CA ALA A 73 18.38 8.88 5.18
C ALA A 73 16.86 8.74 5.02
N LEU A 74 16.41 8.07 3.95
CA LEU A 74 15.00 7.76 3.76
C LEU A 74 14.49 6.78 4.82
N ARG A 75 15.30 5.79 5.21
CA ARG A 75 14.96 4.84 6.28
C ARG A 75 14.68 5.55 7.60
N GLU A 76 15.52 6.51 8.00
CA GLU A 76 15.27 7.32 9.21
C GLU A 76 13.96 8.13 9.10
N ARG A 77 13.67 8.70 7.92
CA ARG A 77 12.40 9.41 7.69
C ARG A 77 11.18 8.49 7.80
N VAL A 78 11.28 7.27 7.29
CA VAL A 78 10.23 6.25 7.42
C VAL A 78 10.03 5.86 8.89
N HIS A 79 11.12 5.63 9.65
CA HIS A 79 11.04 5.35 11.08
C HIS A 79 10.38 6.49 11.86
N ALA A 80 10.81 7.73 11.62
CA ALA A 80 10.22 8.91 12.24
C ALA A 80 8.72 9.02 11.94
N TYR A 81 8.32 8.80 10.69
CA TYR A 81 6.90 8.79 10.30
C TYR A 81 6.11 7.72 11.05
N GLN A 82 6.61 6.49 11.12
CA GLN A 82 5.91 5.39 11.81
C GLN A 82 5.82 5.64 13.33
N ASN A 83 6.87 6.16 13.96
CA ASN A 83 6.87 6.53 15.38
C ASN A 83 5.84 7.63 15.67
N ALA A 84 5.72 8.63 14.80
CA ALA A 84 4.71 9.67 14.95
C ALA A 84 3.27 9.12 14.86
N GLN A 85 3.02 8.12 14.00
CA GLN A 85 1.70 7.47 13.94
C GLN A 85 1.43 6.63 15.20
N ALA A 86 2.42 5.90 15.71
CA ALA A 86 2.28 5.15 16.95
C ALA A 86 1.95 6.05 18.15
N GLU A 87 2.67 7.18 18.28
CA GLU A 87 2.43 8.15 19.34
C GLU A 87 1.01 8.76 19.26
N ARG A 88 0.50 9.04 18.06
CA ARG A 88 -0.88 9.50 17.89
C ARG A 88 -1.91 8.51 18.44
N VAL A 89 -1.72 7.22 18.18
CA VAL A 89 -2.62 6.17 18.69
C VAL A 89 -2.54 6.09 20.22
N LEU A 90 -1.34 6.16 20.80
CA LEU A 90 -1.15 6.16 22.25
C LEU A 90 -1.78 7.39 22.92
N GLN A 91 -1.70 8.55 22.28
CA GLN A 91 -2.33 9.78 22.78
C GLN A 91 -3.86 9.69 22.73
N ALA A 92 -4.42 9.12 21.66
CA ALA A 92 -5.86 8.87 21.55
C ALA A 92 -6.34 7.93 22.66
N ASP A 93 -5.64 6.81 22.90
CA ASP A 93 -5.96 5.87 23.99
C ASP A 93 -5.92 6.53 25.38
N ARG A 94 -4.91 7.35 25.67
CA ARG A 94 -4.86 8.11 26.94
C ARG A 94 -6.05 9.07 27.07
N ALA A 95 -6.37 9.80 26.00
CA ALA A 95 -7.45 10.77 26.00
C ALA A 95 -8.84 10.13 26.13
N ASP A 96 -9.01 8.87 25.72
CA ASP A 96 -10.25 8.12 25.91
C ASP A 96 -10.37 7.60 27.34
N ARG A 97 -9.27 7.14 27.96
CA ARG A 97 -9.26 6.71 29.37
C ARG A 97 -9.55 7.84 30.35
N ASP A 98 -9.06 9.05 30.06
CA ASP A 98 -9.28 10.22 30.93
C ASP A 98 -10.74 10.74 30.87
N ARG A 99 -11.58 10.21 29.96
CA ARG A 99 -13.01 10.56 29.83
C ARG A 99 -13.95 9.58 30.55
N GLU A 100 -13.45 8.42 30.98
CA GLU A 100 -14.18 7.43 31.78
C GLU A 100 -14.10 7.76 33.29
#